data_AF-A0A7C2E421-F1
#
_entry.id   AF-A0A7C2E421-F1
#
_cell.length_a   1.000
_cell.length_b   1.000
_cell.length_c   1.000
_cell.angle_alpha   90.00
_cell.angle_beta   90.00
_cell.angle_gamma   90.00
#
_symmetry.space_group_name_H-M   'P 1'
#
loop_
_entity.id
_entity.type
_entity.pdbx_description
1 polymer ?
#
loop_
_entity_poly.entity_id
_entity_poly.type
_entity_poly.pdbx_seq_one_letter_code
_entity_poly.pdbx_strand_id
1 'polypeptide(L)'
;MVARYDATAIEAKWQARWEADRLHHAPDFDPRPKWYFLTMYPYPSGDLHIGHWYAMAPSDAAARFRRMQGYNVMFPIGFDAFGLPAENAAIQHGIHPSTWTMENIQRMRRQLRSMGAMWDWDREVVTSDPEYYKWNQWFFLRMYERGLAYRALAPVDWCPKDNTTLAREQVVGEDRVCERCGTPVVKKNLEQWFLRITAYAEELLDFSGIEWPERVRVLQENWIGRSPGVEFELKVADHPGASFRVFTTRPDTVYGMTFAVLAPEHPLVDVLTTQDRLAEVQAYKFKAARTSDIERLSTDKERDGVFIGAYVLNPMNQEKVPIFIADYVLLTYGTGAIQGVPAHDARDFDFARRYGLPIPVVVAPPGWDGTPLREAYLGEGMMVNSSPFDGLPSTVGWERIADYMETHGIGERKVNYRLHDWLISRQRYWGTPIPIIYCPRCGTVPVPEKDLPVTLPMDAAFLPTGESPLKLHQGFRKVACPNCGGAAERETDTMDTFIDSSWYQYRYISPHEADRPFDPIRGAYWLPVDQYTGGVEHAVMHLLYTRFWT
;
A
#
# COMPACT_ATOMS: atom_id res chain seq x y z
N MET A 1 49.96 19.00 21.38
CA MET A 1 48.81 18.54 22.19
C MET A 1 48.29 19.72 22.98
N VAL A 2 46.98 19.98 22.92
CA VAL A 2 46.33 21.02 23.73
C VAL A 2 45.97 20.41 25.10
N ALA A 3 46.04 21.18 26.18
CA ALA A 3 45.83 20.66 27.54
C ALA A 3 44.38 20.24 27.84
N ARG A 4 43.40 20.65 27.02
CA ARG A 4 41.98 20.33 27.16
C ARG A 4 41.38 20.00 25.79
N TYR A 5 40.46 19.05 25.75
CA TYR A 5 39.67 18.71 24.56
C TYR A 5 38.78 19.89 24.14
N ASP A 6 38.88 20.29 22.88
CA ASP A 6 38.07 21.33 22.24
C ASP A 6 37.56 20.76 20.90
N ALA A 7 36.28 20.36 20.88
CA ALA A 7 35.62 19.78 19.72
C ALA A 7 35.63 20.74 18.53
N THR A 8 35.27 22.01 18.77
CA THR A 8 35.16 23.06 17.74
C THR A 8 36.47 23.24 16.98
N ALA A 9 37.61 23.17 17.70
CA ALA A 9 38.92 23.35 17.11
C ALA A 9 39.39 22.16 16.24
N ILE A 10 38.89 20.95 16.50
CA ILE A 10 39.36 19.73 15.82
C ILE A 10 38.39 19.17 14.78
N GLU A 11 37.08 19.29 14.98
CA GLU A 11 36.06 18.70 14.11
C GLU A 11 36.10 19.33 12.72
N ALA A 12 36.02 20.67 12.66
CA ALA A 12 36.08 21.41 11.40
C ALA A 12 37.39 21.16 10.63
N LYS A 13 38.51 21.03 11.36
CA LYS A 13 39.82 20.70 10.76
C LYS A 13 39.79 19.35 10.05
N TRP A 14 39.28 18.30 10.71
CA TRP A 14 39.27 16.96 10.14
C TRP A 14 38.22 16.80 9.04
N GLN A 15 37.04 17.38 9.21
CA GLN A 15 36.01 17.43 8.16
C GLN A 15 36.56 18.08 6.88
N ALA A 16 37.22 19.24 6.99
CA ALA A 16 37.82 19.91 5.83
C ALA A 16 38.94 19.08 5.20
N ARG A 17 39.76 18.39 6.01
CA ARG A 17 40.82 17.51 5.51
C ARG A 17 40.26 16.31 4.74
N TRP A 18 39.25 15.63 5.29
CA TRP A 18 38.64 14.46 4.65
C TRP A 18 37.94 14.81 3.34
N GLU A 19 37.29 15.98 3.27
CA GLU A 19 36.69 16.49 2.02
C GLU A 19 37.77 16.79 0.97
N ALA A 20 38.84 17.51 1.36
CA ALA A 20 39.94 17.87 0.46
C ALA A 20 40.67 16.63 -0.09
N ASP A 21 40.83 15.60 0.74
CA ASP A 21 41.41 14.32 0.34
C ASP A 21 40.43 13.43 -0.45
N ARG A 22 39.17 13.86 -0.62
CA ARG A 22 38.06 13.06 -1.16
C ARG A 22 37.97 11.68 -0.51
N LEU A 23 38.25 11.64 0.80
CA LEU A 23 38.45 10.39 1.53
C LEU A 23 37.22 9.50 1.47
N HIS A 24 36.02 10.07 1.38
CA HIS A 24 34.76 9.34 1.46
C HIS A 24 34.24 8.83 0.11
N HIS A 25 34.85 9.25 -1.00
CA HIS A 25 34.50 8.74 -2.33
C HIS A 25 34.79 7.24 -2.43
N ALA A 26 33.83 6.48 -2.96
CA ALA A 26 33.94 5.05 -3.22
C ALA A 26 34.08 4.80 -4.74
N PRO A 27 35.31 4.55 -5.24
CA PRO A 27 35.53 4.33 -6.66
C PRO A 27 34.85 3.03 -7.13
N ASP A 28 34.31 3.05 -8.34
CA ASP A 28 33.77 1.86 -9.00
C ASP A 28 34.91 0.89 -9.38
N PHE A 29 34.64 -0.41 -9.31
CA PHE A 29 35.58 -1.47 -9.71
C PHE A 29 36.92 -1.48 -8.96
N ASP A 30 36.92 -1.03 -7.70
CA ASP A 30 38.09 -1.13 -6.82
C ASP A 30 38.45 -2.61 -6.57
N PRO A 31 39.74 -2.99 -6.55
CA PRO A 31 40.17 -4.37 -6.30
C PRO A 31 39.89 -4.86 -4.87
N ARG A 32 39.62 -3.97 -3.92
CA ARG A 32 39.19 -4.34 -2.57
C ARG A 32 37.76 -4.89 -2.58
N PRO A 33 37.39 -5.76 -1.63
CA PRO A 33 36.02 -6.20 -1.50
C PRO A 33 35.08 -5.00 -1.27
N LYS A 34 34.00 -4.93 -2.04
CA LYS A 34 32.98 -3.88 -1.92
C LYS A 34 32.17 -4.04 -0.64
N TRP A 35 31.68 -2.92 -0.12
CA TRP A 35 30.64 -2.90 0.91
C TRP A 35 29.70 -1.71 0.65
N TYR A 36 28.51 -1.98 0.16
CA TYR A 36 27.45 -1.00 0.01
C TYR A 36 26.68 -0.87 1.33
N PHE A 37 27.01 0.17 2.08
CA PHE A 37 26.28 0.57 3.28
C PHE A 37 25.22 1.61 2.91
N LEU A 38 24.00 1.44 3.38
CA LEU A 38 22.90 2.37 3.13
C LEU A 38 22.17 2.71 4.43
N THR A 39 21.77 3.97 4.57
CA THR A 39 20.84 4.41 5.60
C THR A 39 19.65 5.11 4.91
N MET A 40 18.47 5.04 5.51
CA MET A 40 17.31 5.77 5.00
C MET A 40 17.64 7.27 4.94
N TYR A 41 17.53 7.84 3.74
CA TYR A 41 17.73 9.28 3.53
C TYR A 41 16.63 10.11 4.21
N PRO A 42 16.90 11.37 4.61
CA PRO A 42 15.92 12.17 5.31
C PRO A 42 14.94 12.88 4.36
N TYR A 43 13.73 13.15 4.87
CA TYR A 43 12.81 14.12 4.28
C TYR A 43 13.30 15.55 4.58
N PRO A 44 13.39 16.46 3.58
CA PRO A 44 13.77 17.85 3.79
C PRO A 44 12.58 18.72 4.24
N SER A 45 11.89 18.29 5.29
CA SER A 45 10.74 18.99 5.87
C SER A 45 11.12 20.09 6.87
N GLY A 46 12.39 20.15 7.27
CA GLY A 46 12.90 21.14 8.22
C GLY A 46 14.38 20.90 8.52
N ASP A 47 14.77 21.15 9.77
CA ASP A 47 16.13 20.90 10.26
C ASP A 47 16.27 19.47 10.80
N LEU A 48 17.49 18.91 10.73
CA LEU A 48 17.78 17.62 11.37
C LEU A 48 17.55 17.70 12.89
N HIS A 49 16.92 16.66 13.43
CA HIS A 49 16.69 16.46 14.86
C HIS A 49 17.40 15.21 15.40
N ILE A 50 17.38 14.99 16.72
CA ILE A 50 18.12 13.90 17.37
C ILE A 50 17.79 12.50 16.83
N GLY A 51 16.55 12.25 16.39
CA GLY A 51 16.19 11.01 15.69
C GLY A 51 17.02 10.72 14.43
N HIS A 52 17.33 11.75 13.62
CA HIS A 52 18.21 11.59 12.45
C HIS A 52 19.63 11.22 12.87
N TRP A 53 20.17 11.91 13.89
CA TRP A 53 21.49 11.61 14.44
C TRP A 53 21.57 10.20 15.02
N TYR A 54 20.52 9.77 15.72
CA TYR A 54 20.41 8.44 16.30
C TYR A 54 20.43 7.33 15.24
N ALA A 55 19.83 7.56 14.07
CA ALA A 55 19.87 6.60 12.96
C ALA A 55 21.22 6.64 12.20
N MET A 56 21.77 7.83 11.96
CA MET A 56 22.92 8.02 11.08
C MET A 56 24.27 7.80 11.77
N ALA A 57 24.45 8.18 13.03
CA ALA A 57 25.73 8.05 13.72
C ALA A 57 26.18 6.59 13.93
N PRO A 58 25.32 5.65 14.35
CA PRO A 58 25.68 4.22 14.41
C PRO A 58 26.00 3.64 13.03
N SER A 59 25.26 4.07 12.00
CA SER A 59 25.48 3.67 10.61
C SER A 59 26.85 4.12 10.10
N ASP A 60 27.23 5.38 10.38
CA ASP A 60 28.57 5.89 10.08
C ASP A 60 29.67 5.13 10.82
N ALA A 61 29.49 4.85 12.12
CA ALA A 61 30.46 4.09 12.89
C ALA A 61 30.69 2.68 12.30
N ALA A 62 29.61 2.00 11.89
CA ALA A 62 29.69 0.71 11.23
C ALA A 62 30.35 0.78 9.83
N ALA A 63 30.02 1.79 9.03
CA ALA A 63 30.64 2.03 7.73
C ALA A 63 32.15 2.31 7.86
N ARG A 64 32.56 3.13 8.84
CA ARG A 64 33.97 3.38 9.19
C ARG A 64 34.69 2.10 9.58
N PHE A 65 34.05 1.29 10.43
CA PHE A 65 34.60 0.00 10.85
C PHE A 65 34.87 -0.93 9.66
N ARG A 66 33.92 -1.06 8.72
CA ARG A 66 34.12 -1.81 7.47
C ARG A 66 35.27 -1.26 6.64
N ARG A 67 35.38 0.06 6.50
CA ARG A 67 36.47 0.68 5.75
C ARG A 67 37.84 0.38 6.38
N MET A 68 37.92 0.42 7.70
CA MET A 68 39.15 0.08 8.45
C MET A 68 39.53 -1.41 8.33
N GLN A 69 38.57 -2.29 8.04
CA GLN A 69 38.82 -3.70 7.73
C GLN A 69 39.32 -3.93 6.28
N GLY A 70 39.48 -2.87 5.48
CA GLY A 70 40.02 -2.94 4.12
C GLY A 70 38.99 -3.01 3.00
N TYR A 71 37.70 -2.82 3.29
CA TYR A 71 36.64 -2.79 2.28
C TYR A 71 36.61 -1.45 1.52
N ASN A 72 36.19 -1.50 0.26
CA ASN A 72 35.75 -0.32 -0.50
C ASN A 72 34.30 -0.01 -0.11
N VAL A 73 34.10 0.93 0.80
CA VAL A 73 32.77 1.23 1.37
C VAL A 73 32.10 2.36 0.61
N MET A 74 30.98 2.06 -0.06
CA MET A 74 30.06 3.07 -0.59
C MET A 74 29.02 3.39 0.48
N PHE A 75 28.97 4.65 0.92
CA PHE A 75 28.01 5.14 1.91
C PHE A 75 27.38 6.45 1.42
N PRO A 76 26.36 6.38 0.54
CA PRO A 76 25.76 7.54 -0.09
C PRO A 76 24.74 8.21 0.84
N ILE A 77 24.36 9.43 0.50
CA ILE A 77 23.28 10.19 1.13
C ILE A 77 22.50 10.95 0.06
N GLY A 78 21.30 11.40 0.38
CA GLY A 78 20.44 12.14 -0.52
C GLY A 78 19.25 12.71 0.24
N PHE A 79 18.21 13.12 -0.48
CA PHE A 79 17.02 13.74 0.11
C PHE A 79 15.74 13.23 -0.56
N ASP A 80 14.81 12.72 0.24
CA ASP A 80 13.46 12.37 -0.22
C ASP A 80 12.59 13.63 -0.27
N ALA A 81 12.66 14.34 -1.39
CA ALA A 81 12.32 15.74 -1.50
C ALA A 81 10.93 16.04 -2.08
N PHE A 82 10.15 15.02 -2.42
CA PHE A 82 8.74 15.15 -2.80
C PHE A 82 7.79 14.78 -1.64
N GLY A 83 6.48 14.94 -1.87
CA GLY A 83 5.45 14.45 -0.96
C GLY A 83 4.89 15.49 0.02
N LEU A 84 3.99 15.00 0.88
CA LEU A 84 3.16 15.81 1.78
C LEU A 84 3.95 16.73 2.72
N PRO A 85 5.01 16.25 3.40
CA PRO A 85 5.62 17.03 4.47
C PRO A 85 6.21 18.35 3.94
N ALA A 86 6.87 18.31 2.78
CA ALA A 86 7.44 19.49 2.14
C ALA A 86 6.37 20.44 1.62
N GLU A 87 5.31 19.92 0.98
CA GLU A 87 4.22 20.74 0.45
C GLU A 87 3.45 21.47 1.57
N ASN A 88 3.08 20.76 2.64
CA ASN A 88 2.34 21.34 3.77
C ASN A 88 3.16 22.44 4.47
N ALA A 89 4.44 22.18 4.73
CA ALA A 89 5.31 23.18 5.36
C ALA A 89 5.46 24.43 4.49
N ALA A 90 5.66 24.26 3.18
CA ALA A 90 5.76 25.37 2.24
C ALA A 90 4.47 26.22 2.20
N ILE A 91 3.30 25.58 2.16
CA ILE A 91 1.99 26.25 2.20
C ILE A 91 1.82 27.04 3.51
N GLN A 92 2.16 26.46 4.66
CA GLN A 92 2.07 27.14 5.97
C GLN A 92 2.93 28.41 6.03
N HIS A 93 4.07 28.42 5.35
CA HIS A 93 4.99 29.55 5.30
C HIS A 93 4.74 30.50 4.11
N GLY A 94 3.78 30.20 3.22
CA GLY A 94 3.51 31.00 2.02
C GLY A 94 4.67 31.00 1.02
N ILE A 95 5.47 29.94 1.00
CA ILE A 95 6.65 29.77 0.12
C ILE A 95 6.34 28.68 -0.91
N HIS A 96 6.91 28.79 -2.12
CA HIS A 96 6.76 27.74 -3.13
C HIS A 96 7.43 26.43 -2.66
N PRO A 97 6.79 25.25 -2.79
CA PRO A 97 7.34 23.96 -2.32
C PRO A 97 8.76 23.65 -2.78
N SER A 98 9.08 23.94 -4.05
CA SER A 98 10.45 23.80 -4.57
C SER A 98 11.46 24.66 -3.83
N THR A 99 11.14 25.94 -3.58
CA THR A 99 12.04 26.88 -2.89
C THR A 99 12.27 26.45 -1.45
N TRP A 100 11.18 26.16 -0.72
CA TRP A 100 11.25 25.64 0.65
C TRP A 100 12.10 24.37 0.76
N THR A 101 11.83 23.40 -0.11
CA THR A 101 12.55 22.13 -0.18
C THR A 101 14.04 22.35 -0.42
N MET A 102 14.41 23.17 -1.41
CA MET A 102 15.81 23.41 -1.73
C MET A 102 16.54 24.17 -0.62
N GLU A 103 15.89 25.15 0.02
CA GLU A 103 16.45 25.83 1.18
C GLU A 103 16.71 24.86 2.35
N ASN A 104 15.76 23.97 2.64
CA ASN A 104 15.91 22.94 3.67
C ASN A 104 17.05 21.98 3.34
N ILE A 105 17.14 21.51 2.10
CA ILE A 105 18.26 20.67 1.63
C ILE A 105 19.59 21.38 1.87
N GLN A 106 19.71 22.67 1.56
CA GLN A 106 20.95 23.41 1.82
C GLN A 106 21.28 23.52 3.31
N ARG A 107 20.27 23.70 4.18
CA ARG A 107 20.48 23.68 5.64
C ARG A 107 20.93 22.30 6.12
N MET A 108 20.22 21.26 5.71
CA MET A 108 20.51 19.88 6.10
C MET A 108 21.85 19.39 5.56
N ARG A 109 22.28 19.78 4.35
CA ARG A 109 23.64 19.53 3.85
C ARG A 109 24.70 20.05 4.81
N ARG A 110 24.53 21.26 5.34
CA ARG A 110 25.45 21.82 6.35
C ARG A 110 25.42 21.00 7.64
N GLN A 111 24.23 20.60 8.10
CA GLN A 111 24.08 19.78 9.31
C GLN A 111 24.70 18.38 9.14
N LEU A 112 24.39 17.67 8.05
CA LEU A 112 24.97 16.38 7.69
C LEU A 112 26.50 16.44 7.58
N ARG A 113 27.05 17.50 6.97
CA ARG A 113 28.50 17.73 6.92
C ARG A 113 29.09 17.98 8.30
N SER A 114 28.38 18.69 9.17
CA SER A 114 28.81 18.90 10.57
C SER A 114 28.82 17.62 11.40
N MET A 115 28.06 16.58 11.01
CA MET A 115 28.19 15.24 11.61
C MET A 115 29.58 14.63 11.39
N GLY A 116 30.26 15.03 10.31
CA GLY A 116 31.53 14.43 9.90
C GLY A 116 31.44 12.96 9.53
N ALA A 117 30.27 12.49 9.08
CA ALA A 117 30.07 11.11 8.62
C ALA A 117 30.68 10.87 7.23
N MET A 118 30.89 9.60 6.85
CA MET A 118 31.54 9.18 5.61
C MET A 118 30.66 9.27 4.36
N TRP A 119 29.84 10.31 4.24
CA TRP A 119 28.96 10.49 3.10
C TRP A 119 29.76 10.63 1.80
N ASP A 120 29.43 9.82 0.80
CA ASP A 120 29.89 10.00 -0.58
C ASP A 120 28.99 11.04 -1.28
N TRP A 121 29.32 12.32 -1.12
CA TRP A 121 28.56 13.43 -1.69
C TRP A 121 28.56 13.48 -3.22
N ASP A 122 29.51 12.83 -3.89
CA ASP A 122 29.47 12.72 -5.36
C ASP A 122 28.28 11.87 -5.83
N ARG A 123 27.76 11.03 -4.93
CA ARG A 123 26.62 10.16 -5.13
C ARG A 123 25.29 10.77 -4.71
N GLU A 124 25.25 12.04 -4.34
CA GLU A 124 24.02 12.67 -3.85
C GLU A 124 22.86 12.59 -4.85
N VAL A 125 21.67 12.28 -4.35
CA VAL A 125 20.42 12.37 -5.13
C VAL A 125 19.37 13.23 -4.41
N VAL A 126 18.58 13.97 -5.18
CA VAL A 126 17.43 14.74 -4.69
C VAL A 126 16.23 14.30 -5.50
N THR A 127 15.23 13.69 -4.87
CA THR A 127 14.15 13.02 -5.62
C THR A 127 13.23 13.98 -6.38
N SER A 128 13.18 15.25 -5.97
CA SER A 128 12.43 16.30 -6.66
C SER A 128 13.16 16.94 -7.85
N ASP A 129 14.40 16.51 -8.13
CA ASP A 129 15.12 16.94 -9.33
C ASP A 129 14.56 16.24 -10.58
N PRO A 130 14.26 16.97 -11.68
CA PRO A 130 13.89 16.37 -12.96
C PRO A 130 14.84 15.27 -13.46
N GLU A 131 16.13 15.35 -13.15
CA GLU A 131 17.10 14.31 -13.52
C GLU A 131 16.86 12.98 -12.78
N TYR A 132 16.25 13.04 -11.59
CA TYR A 132 15.81 11.87 -10.83
C TYR A 132 14.43 11.40 -11.30
N TYR A 133 13.40 12.26 -11.18
CA TYR A 133 12.02 11.79 -11.34
C TYR A 133 11.61 11.49 -12.78
N LYS A 134 12.41 11.88 -13.79
CA LYS A 134 12.21 11.35 -15.16
C LYS A 134 12.23 9.83 -15.16
N TRP A 135 13.01 9.21 -14.27
CA TRP A 135 13.11 7.77 -14.16
C TRP A 135 11.93 7.14 -13.43
N ASN A 136 11.32 7.84 -12.46
CA ASN A 136 10.02 7.42 -11.92
C ASN A 136 8.97 7.34 -13.03
N GLN A 137 8.93 8.36 -13.88
CA GLN A 137 8.03 8.40 -15.04
C GLN A 137 8.33 7.26 -16.01
N TRP A 138 9.61 7.02 -16.29
CA TRP A 138 10.04 5.90 -17.12
C TRP A 138 9.61 4.55 -16.55
N PHE A 139 9.85 4.29 -15.25
CA PHE A 139 9.43 3.05 -14.58
C PHE A 139 7.92 2.87 -14.65
N PHE A 140 7.16 3.94 -14.40
CA PHE A 140 5.70 3.91 -14.53
C PHE A 140 5.28 3.51 -15.96
N LEU A 141 5.89 4.09 -17.00
CA LEU A 141 5.59 3.71 -18.39
C LEU A 141 5.89 2.23 -18.65
N ARG A 142 7.02 1.71 -18.16
CA ARG A 142 7.38 0.30 -18.31
C ARG A 142 6.42 -0.62 -17.55
N MET A 143 5.95 -0.21 -16.37
CA MET A 143 4.93 -0.93 -15.61
C MET A 143 3.56 -0.87 -16.31
N TYR A 144 3.21 0.27 -16.90
CA TYR A 144 1.96 0.45 -17.67
C TYR A 144 1.92 -0.46 -18.89
N GLU A 145 3.00 -0.48 -19.68
CA GLU A 145 3.13 -1.37 -20.85
C GLU A 145 3.03 -2.85 -20.49
N ARG A 146 3.44 -3.23 -19.27
CA ARG A 146 3.38 -4.61 -18.75
C ARG A 146 2.08 -4.92 -18.00
N GLY A 147 1.10 -4.01 -17.97
CA GLY A 147 -0.16 -4.20 -17.25
C GLY A 147 -0.05 -4.20 -15.72
N LEU A 148 1.08 -3.72 -15.19
CA LEU A 148 1.33 -3.55 -13.76
C LEU A 148 0.84 -2.18 -13.27
N ALA A 149 0.89 -1.13 -14.08
CA ALA A 149 0.22 0.13 -13.77
C ALA A 149 -1.16 0.17 -14.44
N TYR A 150 -2.22 0.49 -13.70
CA TYR A 150 -3.57 0.58 -14.24
C TYR A 150 -4.43 1.60 -13.50
N ARG A 151 -5.54 2.01 -14.11
CA ARG A 151 -6.50 2.96 -13.52
C ARG A 151 -7.78 2.23 -13.11
N ALA A 152 -8.27 2.49 -11.90
CA ALA A 152 -9.51 1.93 -11.37
C ALA A 152 -10.19 2.90 -10.39
N LEU A 153 -11.47 2.69 -10.12
CA LEU A 153 -12.17 3.43 -9.07
C LEU A 153 -11.69 2.97 -7.69
N ALA A 154 -11.37 3.93 -6.83
CA ALA A 154 -10.88 3.71 -5.48
C ALA A 154 -11.66 4.58 -4.48
N PRO A 155 -12.09 4.03 -3.32
CA PRO A 155 -12.62 4.84 -2.25
C PRO A 155 -11.49 5.64 -1.60
N VAL A 156 -11.52 6.96 -1.75
CA VAL A 156 -10.56 7.88 -1.11
C VAL A 156 -11.24 8.67 0.00
N ASP A 157 -10.47 9.03 1.03
CA ASP A 157 -10.93 9.98 2.04
C ASP A 157 -11.12 11.35 1.39
N TRP A 158 -12.30 11.93 1.54
CA TRP A 158 -12.72 13.16 0.87
C TRP A 158 -13.34 14.16 1.84
N CYS A 159 -12.84 15.40 1.83
CA CYS A 159 -13.48 16.50 2.54
C CYS A 159 -14.52 17.16 1.61
N PRO A 160 -15.83 17.12 1.94
CA PRO A 160 -16.85 17.70 1.09
C PRO A 160 -16.85 19.24 1.10
N LYS A 161 -16.35 19.86 2.17
CA LYS A 161 -16.25 21.32 2.28
C LYS A 161 -15.06 21.88 1.50
N ASP A 162 -13.90 21.26 1.66
CA ASP A 162 -12.68 21.70 0.97
C ASP A 162 -12.60 21.12 -0.45
N ASN A 163 -13.53 20.23 -0.81
CA ASN A 163 -13.62 19.58 -2.11
C ASN A 163 -12.30 18.90 -2.52
N THR A 164 -11.66 18.22 -1.56
CA THR A 164 -10.32 17.61 -1.68
C THR A 164 -10.30 16.17 -1.25
N THR A 165 -9.38 15.39 -1.81
CA THR A 165 -8.92 14.16 -1.15
C THR A 165 -8.04 14.49 0.04
N LEU A 166 -8.05 13.63 1.04
CA LEU A 166 -7.22 13.69 2.22
C LEU A 166 -6.37 12.42 2.27
N ALA A 167 -5.08 12.54 2.58
CA ALA A 167 -4.30 11.39 2.99
C ALA A 167 -4.74 10.93 4.39
N ARG A 168 -4.37 9.71 4.79
CA ARG A 168 -4.81 9.12 6.06
C ARG A 168 -4.47 10.01 7.25
N GLU A 169 -3.30 10.66 7.21
CA GLU A 169 -2.76 11.55 8.25
C GLU A 169 -3.56 12.84 8.38
N GLN A 170 -4.27 13.25 7.32
CA GLN A 170 -5.06 14.48 7.27
C GLN A 170 -6.51 14.28 7.73
N VAL A 171 -6.86 13.06 8.13
CA VAL A 171 -8.15 12.69 8.73
C VAL A 171 -7.91 12.49 10.22
N VAL A 172 -8.34 13.47 11.03
CA VAL A 172 -7.99 13.58 12.44
C VAL A 172 -9.16 13.27 13.37
N GLY A 173 -8.85 12.75 14.56
CA GLY A 173 -9.82 12.44 15.60
C GLY A 173 -10.68 11.21 15.32
N GLU A 174 -11.42 10.77 16.34
CA GLU A 174 -12.35 9.64 16.25
C GLU A 174 -13.55 9.96 15.34
N ASP A 175 -13.96 11.23 15.29
CA ASP A 175 -15.04 11.71 14.40
C ASP A 175 -14.62 11.82 12.92
N ARG A 176 -13.38 11.42 12.59
CA ARG A 176 -12.78 11.47 11.26
C ARG A 176 -13.07 12.79 10.54
N VAL A 177 -12.59 13.89 11.10
CA VAL A 177 -12.76 15.21 10.51
C VAL A 177 -11.54 15.63 9.71
N CYS A 178 -11.73 16.51 8.74
CA CYS A 178 -10.64 17.10 7.98
C CYS A 178 -9.75 17.94 8.90
N GLU A 179 -8.43 17.71 8.88
CA GLU A 179 -7.45 18.48 9.66
C GLU A 179 -7.55 20.00 9.44
N ARG A 180 -8.01 20.42 8.24
CA ARG A 180 -7.99 21.82 7.80
C ARG A 180 -9.22 22.57 8.27
N CYS A 181 -10.40 21.98 8.08
CA CYS A 181 -11.67 22.69 8.24
C CYS A 181 -12.63 22.05 9.24
N GLY A 182 -12.25 20.94 9.88
CA GLY A 182 -13.07 20.21 10.85
C GLY A 182 -14.32 19.55 10.29
N THR A 183 -14.48 19.50 8.96
CA THR A 183 -15.66 18.87 8.32
C THR A 183 -15.53 17.35 8.37
N PRO A 184 -16.57 16.61 8.73
CA PRO A 184 -16.57 15.15 8.65
C PRO A 184 -16.17 14.65 7.25
N VAL A 185 -15.18 13.76 7.23
CA VAL A 185 -14.65 13.16 6.02
C VAL A 185 -15.61 12.08 5.53
N VAL A 186 -15.81 12.03 4.22
CA VAL A 186 -16.62 11.00 3.55
C VAL A 186 -15.74 10.16 2.64
N LYS A 187 -16.17 8.94 2.31
CA LYS A 187 -15.55 8.19 1.21
C LYS A 187 -16.13 8.64 -0.12
N LYS A 188 -15.26 8.93 -1.08
CA LYS A 188 -15.64 9.23 -2.47
C LYS A 188 -14.89 8.28 -3.40
N ASN A 189 -15.58 7.67 -4.36
CA ASN A 189 -14.92 6.88 -5.39
C ASN A 189 -14.33 7.82 -6.45
N LEU A 190 -13.01 7.80 -6.60
CA LEU A 190 -12.30 8.52 -7.65
C LEU A 190 -11.53 7.52 -8.52
N GLU A 191 -11.38 7.81 -9.81
CA GLU A 191 -10.45 7.07 -10.66
C GLU A 191 -9.02 7.39 -10.22
N GLN A 192 -8.25 6.37 -9.87
CA GLN A 192 -6.89 6.49 -9.35
C GLN A 192 -5.97 5.49 -10.05
N TRP A 193 -4.66 5.79 -10.07
CA TRP A 193 -3.64 4.88 -10.56
C TRP A 193 -3.15 3.94 -9.47
N PHE A 194 -3.00 2.67 -9.85
CA PHE A 194 -2.54 1.59 -9.03
C PHE A 194 -1.33 0.89 -9.65
N LEU A 195 -0.44 0.38 -8.81
CA LEU A 195 0.56 -0.62 -9.17
C LEU A 195 0.14 -2.00 -8.66
N ARG A 196 0.19 -2.99 -9.55
CA ARG A 196 -0.22 -4.38 -9.31
C ARG A 196 0.81 -5.15 -8.50
N ILE A 197 1.11 -4.69 -7.29
CA ILE A 197 2.02 -5.36 -6.36
C ILE A 197 1.51 -6.76 -5.97
N THR A 198 0.20 -6.99 -6.03
CA THR A 198 -0.39 -8.32 -5.75
C THR A 198 0.05 -9.39 -6.75
N ALA A 199 0.46 -9.02 -7.96
CA ALA A 199 1.03 -9.98 -8.92
C ALA A 199 2.34 -10.61 -8.44
N TYR A 200 3.01 -9.97 -7.47
CA TYR A 200 4.26 -10.41 -6.86
C TYR A 200 4.06 -10.90 -5.41
N ALA A 201 2.83 -11.11 -4.95
CA ALA A 201 2.57 -11.43 -3.54
C ALA A 201 3.29 -12.69 -3.05
N GLU A 202 3.36 -13.75 -3.87
CA GLU A 202 4.06 -14.99 -3.50
C GLU A 202 5.59 -14.80 -3.47
N GLU A 203 6.15 -14.06 -4.44
CA GLU A 203 7.58 -13.73 -4.47
C GLU A 203 7.96 -12.82 -3.29
N LEU A 204 7.08 -11.89 -2.91
CA LEU A 204 7.24 -11.05 -1.73
C LEU A 204 7.13 -11.84 -0.42
N LEU A 205 6.61 -13.06 -0.41
CA LEU A 205 6.65 -13.95 0.76
C LEU A 205 7.95 -14.76 0.82
N ASP A 206 8.78 -14.74 -0.22
CA ASP A 206 10.07 -15.40 -0.21
C ASP A 206 11.14 -14.50 0.45
N PHE A 207 11.68 -14.99 1.56
CA PHE A 207 12.80 -14.38 2.29
C PHE A 207 14.09 -15.22 2.19
N SER A 208 14.14 -16.24 1.33
CA SER A 208 15.22 -17.24 1.28
C SER A 208 16.62 -16.69 0.92
N GLY A 209 16.72 -15.42 0.52
CA GLY A 209 17.98 -14.70 0.30
C GLY A 209 18.16 -13.45 1.16
N ILE A 210 17.35 -13.25 2.20
CA ILE A 210 17.26 -11.99 2.95
C ILE A 210 17.57 -12.22 4.44
N GLU A 211 18.68 -11.64 4.92
CA GLU A 211 19.03 -11.62 6.34
C GLU A 211 18.43 -10.40 7.04
N TRP A 212 17.14 -10.47 7.39
CA TRP A 212 16.43 -9.39 8.09
C TRP A 212 15.98 -9.78 9.50
N PRO A 213 15.75 -8.80 10.39
CA PRO A 213 15.17 -9.08 11.71
C PRO A 213 13.82 -9.81 11.58
N GLU A 214 13.62 -10.86 12.37
CA GLU A 214 12.39 -11.66 12.37
C GLU A 214 11.13 -10.81 12.50
N ARG A 215 11.18 -9.76 13.33
CA ARG A 215 10.07 -8.81 13.49
C ARG A 215 9.63 -8.17 12.17
N VAL A 216 10.56 -7.82 11.29
CA VAL A 216 10.23 -7.19 9.99
C VAL A 216 9.62 -8.23 9.05
N ARG A 217 10.17 -9.45 9.01
CA ARG A 217 9.62 -10.56 8.23
C ARG A 217 8.18 -10.86 8.64
N VAL A 218 7.93 -11.06 9.93
CA VAL A 218 6.59 -11.36 10.47
C VAL A 218 5.60 -10.23 10.18
N LEU A 219 6.03 -8.97 10.25
CA LEU A 219 5.18 -7.84 9.88
C LEU A 219 4.78 -7.89 8.39
N GLN A 220 5.72 -8.20 7.49
CA GLN A 220 5.41 -8.33 6.06
C GLN A 220 4.58 -9.57 5.72
N GLU A 221 4.89 -10.73 6.29
CA GLU A 221 4.10 -11.97 6.11
C GLU A 221 2.64 -11.74 6.53
N ASN A 222 2.43 -11.12 7.69
CA ASN A 222 1.11 -10.76 8.15
C ASN A 222 0.46 -9.74 7.21
N TRP A 223 1.19 -8.69 6.81
CA TRP A 223 0.69 -7.65 5.89
C TRP A 223 0.19 -8.24 4.57
N ILE A 224 1.01 -9.09 3.95
CA ILE A 224 0.67 -9.79 2.71
C ILE A 224 -0.50 -10.76 2.93
N GLY A 225 -0.50 -11.49 4.05
CA GLY A 225 -1.65 -12.23 4.54
C GLY A 225 -2.14 -13.29 3.57
N ARG A 226 -1.27 -14.23 3.18
CA ARG A 226 -1.60 -15.35 2.28
C ARG A 226 -2.59 -16.31 2.94
N SER A 227 -3.69 -16.57 2.26
CA SER A 227 -4.78 -17.41 2.72
C SER A 227 -5.18 -18.39 1.62
N PRO A 228 -4.78 -19.68 1.68
CA PRO A 228 -5.32 -20.70 0.79
C PRO A 228 -6.77 -21.00 1.17
N GLY A 229 -7.62 -21.22 0.18
CA GLY A 229 -9.03 -21.45 0.39
C GLY A 229 -9.75 -21.90 -0.87
N VAL A 230 -11.07 -21.79 -0.86
CA VAL A 230 -11.94 -22.08 -2.00
C VAL A 230 -12.79 -20.86 -2.27
N GLU A 231 -12.86 -20.45 -3.54
CA GLU A 231 -13.77 -19.43 -4.03
C GLU A 231 -14.90 -20.08 -4.83
N PHE A 232 -16.14 -19.91 -4.40
CA PHE A 232 -17.30 -20.58 -5.00
C PHE A 232 -18.47 -19.62 -5.22
N GLU A 233 -19.39 -20.01 -6.10
CA GLU A 233 -20.55 -19.19 -6.48
C GLU A 233 -21.75 -19.46 -5.58
N LEU A 234 -22.40 -18.40 -5.09
CA LEU A 234 -23.69 -18.43 -4.42
C LEU A 234 -24.78 -17.91 -5.36
N LYS A 235 -25.73 -18.77 -5.70
CA LYS A 235 -26.88 -18.42 -6.55
C LYS A 235 -27.98 -17.81 -5.70
N VAL A 236 -28.56 -16.70 -6.17
CA VAL A 236 -29.68 -16.04 -5.49
C VAL A 236 -30.97 -16.80 -5.81
N ALA A 237 -31.65 -17.32 -4.78
CA ALA A 237 -32.69 -18.33 -4.92
C ALA A 237 -33.89 -17.87 -5.77
N ASP A 238 -34.29 -16.60 -5.59
CA ASP A 238 -35.50 -16.03 -6.21
C ASP A 238 -35.15 -14.94 -7.25
N HIS A 239 -33.90 -14.92 -7.72
CA HIS A 239 -33.43 -13.97 -8.72
C HIS A 239 -32.61 -14.68 -9.81
N PRO A 240 -33.27 -15.29 -10.82
CA PRO A 240 -32.60 -16.06 -11.87
C PRO A 240 -31.50 -15.24 -12.55
N GLY A 241 -30.31 -15.83 -12.65
CA GLY A 241 -29.13 -15.19 -13.26
C GLY A 241 -28.36 -14.23 -12.35
N ALA A 242 -28.82 -13.98 -11.11
CA ALA A 242 -28.04 -13.27 -10.11
C ALA A 242 -27.26 -14.25 -9.22
N SER A 243 -25.97 -14.01 -9.11
CA SER A 243 -25.06 -14.75 -8.24
C SER A 243 -23.91 -13.84 -7.80
N PHE A 244 -23.23 -14.24 -6.73
CA PHE A 244 -21.97 -13.63 -6.32
C PHE A 244 -21.03 -14.70 -5.80
N ARG A 245 -19.73 -14.44 -5.91
CA ARG A 245 -18.70 -15.36 -5.38
C ARG A 245 -18.39 -15.03 -3.94
N VAL A 246 -18.04 -16.04 -3.16
CA VAL A 246 -17.49 -15.90 -1.81
C VAL A 246 -16.20 -16.70 -1.71
N PHE A 247 -15.33 -16.30 -0.79
CA PHE A 247 -14.10 -17.02 -0.49
C PHE A 247 -14.08 -17.48 0.97
N THR A 248 -13.59 -18.70 1.21
CA THR A 248 -13.40 -19.24 2.55
C THR A 248 -12.07 -19.97 2.67
N THR A 249 -11.40 -19.80 3.81
CA THR A 249 -10.26 -20.65 4.22
C THR A 249 -10.72 -21.95 4.90
N ARG A 250 -12.02 -22.05 5.21
CA ARG A 250 -12.68 -23.19 5.85
C ARG A 250 -13.78 -23.78 4.95
N PRO A 251 -13.47 -24.32 3.75
CA PRO A 251 -14.42 -25.05 2.94
C PRO A 251 -14.99 -26.27 3.67
N ASP A 252 -14.25 -26.84 4.63
CA ASP A 252 -14.70 -27.93 5.49
C ASP A 252 -15.97 -27.60 6.30
N THR A 253 -16.31 -26.32 6.44
CA THR A 253 -17.47 -25.89 7.24
C THR A 253 -18.64 -25.38 6.40
N VAL A 254 -18.56 -25.43 5.06
CA VAL A 254 -19.58 -24.84 4.15
C VAL A 254 -21.00 -25.36 4.36
N TYR A 255 -21.19 -26.60 4.83
CA TYR A 255 -22.51 -27.15 5.16
C TYR A 255 -23.16 -26.40 6.33
N GLY A 256 -22.36 -25.77 7.19
CA GLY A 256 -22.83 -25.00 8.34
C GLY A 256 -23.14 -23.54 8.00
N MET A 257 -23.12 -23.16 6.72
CA MET A 257 -23.49 -21.82 6.28
C MET A 257 -24.96 -21.55 6.56
N THR A 258 -25.27 -20.50 7.34
CA THR A 258 -26.66 -20.13 7.69
C THR A 258 -27.05 -18.72 7.31
N PHE A 259 -26.12 -17.93 6.80
CA PHE A 259 -26.38 -16.63 6.19
C PHE A 259 -25.24 -16.28 5.21
N ALA A 260 -25.48 -15.30 4.35
CA ALA A 260 -24.45 -14.67 3.53
C ALA A 260 -24.40 -13.18 3.86
N VAL A 261 -23.25 -12.56 3.66
CA VAL A 261 -23.08 -11.13 3.91
C VAL A 261 -22.42 -10.47 2.71
N LEU A 262 -23.00 -9.37 2.23
CA LEU A 262 -22.42 -8.48 1.24
C LEU A 262 -21.85 -7.23 1.92
N ALA A 263 -20.77 -6.68 1.37
CA ALA A 263 -20.36 -5.32 1.70
C ALA A 263 -21.51 -4.34 1.38
N PRO A 264 -21.76 -3.30 2.19
CA PRO A 264 -22.82 -2.32 1.92
C PRO A 264 -22.70 -1.65 0.55
N GLU A 265 -21.48 -1.52 0.04
CA GLU A 265 -21.16 -0.94 -1.26
C GLU A 265 -21.25 -1.94 -2.43
N HIS A 266 -21.53 -3.22 -2.16
CA HIS A 266 -21.54 -4.26 -3.19
C HIS A 266 -22.65 -3.98 -4.23
N PRO A 267 -22.35 -4.03 -5.55
CA PRO A 267 -23.30 -3.62 -6.59
C PRO A 267 -24.65 -4.36 -6.56
N LEU A 268 -24.64 -5.63 -6.15
CA LEU A 268 -25.87 -6.42 -6.01
C LEU A 268 -26.79 -5.96 -4.87
N VAL A 269 -26.32 -5.18 -3.91
CA VAL A 269 -27.17 -4.71 -2.80
C VAL A 269 -28.35 -3.91 -3.33
N ASP A 270 -28.10 -2.96 -4.25
CA ASP A 270 -29.16 -2.14 -4.83
C ASP A 270 -30.08 -2.94 -5.78
N VAL A 271 -29.61 -4.07 -6.31
CA VAL A 271 -30.38 -4.95 -7.21
C VAL A 271 -31.27 -5.92 -6.42
N LEU A 272 -30.75 -6.48 -5.32
CA LEU A 272 -31.38 -7.57 -4.59
C LEU A 272 -32.26 -7.11 -3.42
N THR A 273 -32.10 -5.86 -2.96
CA THR A 273 -32.86 -5.35 -1.83
C THR A 273 -34.36 -5.30 -2.14
N THR A 274 -35.18 -5.92 -1.29
CA THR A 274 -36.64 -5.88 -1.45
C THR A 274 -37.22 -4.52 -1.05
N GLN A 275 -38.38 -4.19 -1.61
CA GLN A 275 -39.00 -2.88 -1.40
C GLN A 275 -39.29 -2.57 0.07
N ASP A 276 -39.66 -3.58 0.88
CA ASP A 276 -39.92 -3.45 2.31
C ASP A 276 -38.66 -3.21 3.15
N ARG A 277 -37.47 -3.50 2.59
CA ARG A 277 -36.16 -3.33 3.25
C ARG A 277 -35.37 -2.13 2.78
N LEU A 278 -35.77 -1.50 1.68
CA LEU A 278 -35.04 -0.42 1.02
C LEU A 278 -34.66 0.72 1.97
N ALA A 279 -35.59 1.21 2.81
CA ALA A 279 -35.33 2.32 3.72
C ALA A 279 -34.26 1.99 4.77
N GLU A 280 -34.32 0.78 5.34
CA GLU A 280 -33.38 0.29 6.35
C GLU A 280 -31.98 0.09 5.74
N VAL A 281 -31.92 -0.53 4.55
CA VAL A 281 -30.68 -0.76 3.80
C VAL A 281 -30.00 0.55 3.42
N GLN A 282 -30.74 1.54 2.91
CA GLN A 282 -30.16 2.83 2.53
C GLN A 282 -29.62 3.60 3.74
N ALA A 283 -30.32 3.54 4.88
CA ALA A 283 -29.83 4.11 6.13
C ALA A 283 -28.52 3.44 6.59
N TYR A 284 -28.44 2.11 6.47
CA TYR A 284 -27.24 1.37 6.83
C TYR A 284 -26.06 1.66 5.89
N LYS A 285 -26.29 1.70 4.56
CA LYS A 285 -25.27 2.10 3.57
C LYS A 285 -24.71 3.48 3.86
N PHE A 286 -25.58 4.44 4.20
CA PHE A 286 -25.17 5.79 4.56
C PHE A 286 -24.32 5.83 5.84
N LYS A 287 -24.66 5.02 6.86
CA LYS A 287 -23.86 4.87 8.09
C LYS A 287 -22.49 4.26 7.77
N ALA A 288 -22.46 3.16 7.01
CA ALA A 288 -21.24 2.45 6.66
C ALA A 288 -20.25 3.32 5.85
N ALA A 289 -20.74 4.09 4.88
CA ALA A 289 -19.91 4.97 4.04
C ALA A 289 -19.18 6.10 4.80
N ARG A 290 -19.57 6.35 6.06
CA ARG A 290 -18.94 7.33 6.95
C ARG A 290 -17.95 6.71 7.94
N THR A 291 -17.90 5.38 8.00
CA THR A 291 -17.02 4.64 8.88
C THR A 291 -15.78 4.20 8.09
N SER A 292 -14.60 4.32 8.68
CA SER A 292 -13.39 3.86 7.99
C SER A 292 -13.23 2.36 7.96
N ASP A 293 -12.49 1.84 6.98
CA ASP A 293 -12.15 0.42 6.92
C ASP A 293 -11.48 -0.05 8.23
N ILE A 294 -10.64 0.77 8.87
CA ILE A 294 -10.01 0.45 10.15
C ILE A 294 -11.06 0.29 11.26
N GLU A 295 -12.01 1.23 11.36
CA GLU A 295 -13.09 1.15 12.35
C GLU A 295 -14.07 0.01 12.06
N ARG A 296 -14.36 -0.26 10.78
CA ARG A 296 -15.20 -1.38 10.33
C ARG A 296 -14.56 -2.72 10.67
N LEU A 297 -13.23 -2.80 10.59
CA LEU A 297 -12.45 -4.00 10.93
C LEU A 297 -12.06 -4.07 12.42
N SER A 298 -12.42 -3.07 13.23
CA SER A 298 -12.09 -3.05 14.66
C SER A 298 -12.75 -4.22 15.38
N THR A 299 -11.99 -4.89 16.24
CA THR A 299 -12.49 -5.99 17.08
C THR A 299 -13.36 -5.51 18.24
N ASP A 300 -13.24 -4.25 18.64
CA ASP A 300 -13.97 -3.67 19.77
C ASP A 300 -15.38 -3.20 19.39
N LYS A 301 -15.67 -3.16 18.09
CA LYS A 301 -16.96 -2.71 17.57
C LYS A 301 -17.97 -3.84 17.62
N GLU A 302 -19.14 -3.57 18.20
CA GLU A 302 -20.28 -4.48 18.13
C GLU A 302 -20.73 -4.60 16.67
N ARG A 303 -20.66 -5.83 16.13
CA ARG A 303 -21.00 -6.10 14.74
C ARG A 303 -22.51 -6.04 14.56
N ASP A 304 -22.96 -5.22 13.62
CA ASP A 304 -24.35 -5.10 13.21
C ASP A 304 -24.48 -5.40 11.70
N GLY A 305 -25.72 -5.54 11.25
CA GLY A 305 -26.07 -5.77 9.85
C GLY A 305 -27.56 -5.66 9.62
N VAL A 306 -27.95 -5.61 8.34
CA VAL A 306 -29.35 -5.47 7.91
C VAL A 306 -29.67 -6.56 6.91
N PHE A 307 -30.77 -7.27 7.14
CA PHE A 307 -31.31 -8.24 6.19
C PHE A 307 -31.89 -7.51 4.97
N ILE A 308 -31.47 -7.90 3.77
CA ILE A 308 -31.87 -7.18 2.54
C ILE A 308 -33.17 -7.70 1.91
N GLY A 309 -33.79 -8.75 2.48
CA GLY A 309 -35.00 -9.36 1.93
C GLY A 309 -34.77 -10.48 0.93
N ALA A 310 -33.51 -10.78 0.60
CA ALA A 310 -33.13 -11.79 -0.40
C ALA A 310 -32.40 -12.99 0.23
N TYR A 311 -32.39 -14.11 -0.50
CA TYR A 311 -31.79 -15.37 -0.08
C TYR A 311 -30.85 -15.91 -1.15
N VAL A 312 -29.78 -16.57 -0.73
CA VAL A 312 -28.95 -17.43 -1.60
C VAL A 312 -29.20 -18.90 -1.27
N LEU A 313 -28.75 -19.78 -2.16
CA LEU A 313 -28.71 -21.21 -1.93
C LEU A 313 -27.33 -21.62 -1.47
N ASN A 314 -27.23 -22.36 -0.36
CA ASN A 314 -25.99 -23.03 0.00
C ASN A 314 -25.66 -24.06 -1.10
N PRO A 315 -24.47 -24.01 -1.71
CA PRO A 315 -24.18 -24.79 -2.90
C PRO A 315 -24.10 -26.29 -2.62
N MET A 316 -23.87 -26.69 -1.37
CA MET A 316 -23.68 -28.09 -1.00
C MET A 316 -24.97 -28.81 -0.63
N ASN A 317 -25.91 -28.13 0.01
CA ASN A 317 -27.17 -28.73 0.49
C ASN A 317 -28.44 -28.08 -0.10
N GLN A 318 -28.30 -27.01 -0.90
CA GLN A 318 -29.39 -26.26 -1.54
C GLN A 318 -30.37 -25.59 -0.58
N GLU A 319 -30.02 -25.43 0.69
CA GLU A 319 -30.85 -24.70 1.66
C GLU A 319 -30.86 -23.20 1.37
N LYS A 320 -32.03 -22.56 1.55
CA LYS A 320 -32.16 -21.10 1.44
C LYS A 320 -31.57 -20.43 2.67
N VAL A 321 -30.58 -19.55 2.46
CA VAL A 321 -29.91 -18.80 3.53
C VAL A 321 -30.06 -17.29 3.28
N PRO A 322 -30.41 -16.49 4.31
CA PRO A 322 -30.66 -15.05 4.17
C PRO A 322 -29.38 -14.28 3.82
N ILE A 323 -29.54 -13.23 3.00
CA ILE A 323 -28.48 -12.27 2.69
C ILE A 323 -28.60 -11.04 3.61
N PHE A 324 -27.51 -10.69 4.27
CA PHE A 324 -27.35 -9.47 5.04
C PHE A 324 -26.36 -8.52 4.35
N ILE A 325 -26.41 -7.25 4.71
CA ILE A 325 -25.27 -6.34 4.57
C ILE A 325 -24.69 -6.06 5.95
N ALA A 326 -23.37 -6.02 6.05
CA ALA A 326 -22.68 -5.66 7.27
C ALA A 326 -21.36 -4.95 6.95
N ASP A 327 -21.01 -3.94 7.75
CA ASP A 327 -19.86 -3.09 7.46
C ASP A 327 -18.51 -3.78 7.68
N TYR A 328 -18.43 -4.84 8.50
CA TYR A 328 -17.20 -5.62 8.65
C TYR A 328 -16.80 -6.41 7.39
N VAL A 329 -17.66 -6.48 6.37
CA VAL A 329 -17.33 -6.97 5.03
C VAL A 329 -16.95 -5.80 4.14
N LEU A 330 -15.75 -5.84 3.56
CA LEU A 330 -15.21 -4.78 2.72
C LEU A 330 -15.26 -5.18 1.24
N LEU A 331 -15.75 -4.31 0.37
CA LEU A 331 -15.79 -4.55 -1.08
C LEU A 331 -14.39 -4.77 -1.68
N THR A 332 -13.37 -4.15 -1.09
CA THR A 332 -11.97 -4.23 -1.53
C THR A 332 -11.28 -5.52 -1.10
N TYR A 333 -11.88 -6.33 -0.21
CA TYR A 333 -11.30 -7.54 0.33
C TYR A 333 -12.02 -8.80 -0.17
N GLY A 334 -11.26 -9.74 -0.74
CA GLY A 334 -11.83 -10.94 -1.36
C GLY A 334 -12.78 -10.58 -2.51
N THR A 335 -14.02 -11.04 -2.41
CA THR A 335 -15.08 -10.79 -3.41
C THR A 335 -16.05 -9.69 -2.98
N GLY A 336 -15.82 -9.04 -1.83
CA GLY A 336 -16.81 -8.14 -1.22
C GLY A 336 -18.03 -8.84 -0.63
N ALA A 337 -17.95 -10.16 -0.47
CA ALA A 337 -18.99 -11.02 0.08
C ALA A 337 -18.39 -12.19 0.86
N ILE A 338 -19.10 -12.67 1.88
CA ILE A 338 -18.70 -13.83 2.68
C ILE A 338 -19.88 -14.78 2.91
N GLN A 339 -19.57 -16.04 3.16
CA GLN A 339 -20.49 -16.96 3.85
C GLN A 339 -20.38 -16.76 5.36
N GLY A 340 -21.50 -16.91 6.07
CA GLY A 340 -21.54 -16.91 7.52
C GLY A 340 -21.71 -18.33 8.07
N VAL A 341 -20.73 -18.83 8.84
CA VAL A 341 -20.72 -20.18 9.41
C VAL A 341 -20.59 -20.11 10.95
N PRO A 342 -21.69 -19.82 11.66
CA PRO A 342 -21.67 -19.45 13.07
C PRO A 342 -20.91 -20.39 13.99
N ALA A 343 -21.10 -21.71 13.85
CA ALA A 343 -20.49 -22.65 14.78
C ALA A 343 -18.95 -22.65 14.73
N HIS A 344 -18.34 -22.09 13.68
CA HIS A 344 -16.90 -22.23 13.39
C HIS A 344 -16.18 -20.91 13.03
N ASP A 345 -16.86 -19.76 13.13
CA ASP A 345 -16.25 -18.43 13.11
C ASP A 345 -16.84 -17.60 14.26
N ALA A 346 -15.97 -17.06 15.11
CA ALA A 346 -16.39 -16.31 16.30
C ALA A 346 -17.24 -15.07 15.94
N ARG A 347 -16.95 -14.43 14.82
CA ARG A 347 -17.66 -13.23 14.35
C ARG A 347 -19.05 -13.60 13.87
N ASP A 348 -19.15 -14.71 13.14
CA ASP A 348 -20.43 -15.21 12.64
C ASP A 348 -21.29 -15.75 13.78
N PHE A 349 -20.68 -16.30 14.83
CA PHE A 349 -21.38 -16.77 16.02
C PHE A 349 -22.09 -15.64 16.76
N ASP A 350 -21.37 -14.53 17.01
CA ASP A 350 -21.93 -13.34 17.65
C ASP A 350 -23.04 -12.73 16.79
N PHE A 351 -22.81 -12.63 15.47
CA PHE A 351 -23.80 -12.15 14.52
C PHE A 351 -25.06 -13.02 14.52
N ALA A 352 -24.90 -14.34 14.44
CA ALA A 352 -26.02 -15.28 14.45
C ALA A 352 -26.81 -15.24 15.76
N ARG A 353 -26.15 -15.12 16.91
CA ARG A 353 -26.83 -14.93 18.20
C ARG A 353 -27.66 -13.65 18.23
N ARG A 354 -27.10 -12.54 17.73
CA ARG A 354 -27.77 -11.24 17.68
C ARG A 354 -29.05 -11.29 16.83
N TYR A 355 -29.00 -11.99 15.70
CA TYR A 355 -30.11 -12.04 14.73
C TYR A 355 -30.97 -13.31 14.82
N GLY A 356 -30.71 -14.19 15.81
CA GLY A 356 -31.46 -15.43 15.99
C GLY A 356 -31.30 -16.42 14.84
N LEU A 357 -30.13 -16.43 14.18
CA LEU A 357 -29.83 -17.33 13.06
C LEU A 357 -29.41 -18.72 13.57
N PRO A 358 -29.64 -19.80 12.79
CA PRO A 358 -29.22 -21.14 13.19
C PRO A 358 -27.69 -21.26 13.32
N ILE A 359 -27.24 -22.09 14.26
CA ILE A 359 -25.82 -22.35 14.57
C ILE A 359 -25.56 -23.87 14.48
N PRO A 360 -25.60 -24.47 13.28
CA PRO A 360 -25.34 -25.89 13.09
C PRO A 360 -23.86 -26.19 13.29
N VAL A 361 -23.56 -27.18 14.12
CA VAL A 361 -22.20 -27.70 14.28
C VAL A 361 -21.93 -28.66 13.13
N VAL A 362 -20.91 -28.36 12.33
CA VAL A 362 -20.45 -29.21 11.21
C VAL A 362 -19.03 -29.75 11.38
N VAL A 363 -18.28 -29.20 12.34
CA VAL A 363 -17.02 -29.75 12.84
C VAL A 363 -17.16 -29.95 14.35
N ALA A 364 -17.33 -31.20 14.76
CA ALA A 364 -17.49 -31.59 16.15
C ALA A 364 -16.17 -31.40 16.93
N PRO A 365 -16.17 -30.63 18.03
CA PRO A 365 -15.07 -30.63 18.99
C PRO A 365 -14.79 -32.05 19.52
N PRO A 366 -13.54 -32.35 19.93
CA PRO A 366 -13.24 -33.60 20.60
C PRO A 366 -14.18 -33.86 21.80
N GLY A 367 -14.85 -35.01 21.80
CA GLY A 367 -15.78 -35.39 22.87
C GLY A 367 -17.13 -34.64 22.86
N TRP A 368 -17.47 -33.94 21.77
CA TRP A 368 -18.77 -33.28 21.63
C TRP A 368 -19.92 -34.28 21.71
N ASP A 369 -20.90 -33.97 22.55
CA ASP A 369 -22.04 -34.83 22.91
C ASP A 369 -23.33 -34.44 22.15
N GLY A 370 -23.22 -33.54 21.18
CA GLY A 370 -24.36 -33.03 20.41
C GLY A 370 -25.04 -31.79 21.02
N THR A 371 -24.56 -31.28 22.16
CA THR A 371 -25.14 -30.08 22.77
C THR A 371 -24.80 -28.79 22.01
N PRO A 372 -25.68 -27.76 22.03
CA PRO A 372 -25.39 -26.48 21.40
C PRO A 372 -24.11 -25.83 21.95
N LEU A 373 -23.30 -25.26 21.06
CA LEU A 373 -22.05 -24.62 21.46
C LEU A 373 -22.28 -23.33 22.27
N ARG A 374 -21.44 -23.10 23.27
CA ARG A 374 -21.45 -21.86 24.07
C ARG A 374 -20.65 -20.74 23.42
N GLU A 375 -19.69 -21.08 22.57
CA GLU A 375 -18.83 -20.21 21.78
C GLU A 375 -18.49 -20.91 20.45
N ALA A 376 -18.02 -20.16 19.45
CA ALA A 376 -17.60 -20.77 18.18
C ALA A 376 -16.42 -21.73 18.40
N TYR A 377 -16.48 -22.91 17.76
CA TYR A 377 -15.37 -23.86 17.76
C TYR A 377 -14.49 -23.65 16.54
N LEU A 378 -13.30 -23.07 16.75
CA LEU A 378 -12.36 -22.70 15.68
C LEU A 378 -11.35 -23.81 15.34
N GLY A 379 -11.25 -24.84 16.18
CA GLY A 379 -10.27 -25.91 16.06
C GLY A 379 -10.57 -26.93 14.96
N GLU A 380 -9.66 -27.89 14.82
CA GLU A 380 -9.85 -29.09 14.00
C GLU A 380 -10.69 -30.13 14.73
N GLY A 381 -11.50 -30.89 14.00
CA GLY A 381 -12.38 -31.87 14.60
C GLY A 381 -12.89 -32.89 13.59
N MET A 382 -13.97 -33.58 13.94
CA MET A 382 -14.63 -34.54 13.04
C MET A 382 -15.81 -33.86 12.35
N MET A 383 -15.89 -34.02 11.04
CA MET A 383 -17.02 -33.52 10.27
C MET A 383 -18.31 -34.26 10.63
N VAL A 384 -19.38 -33.50 10.81
CA VAL A 384 -20.73 -33.95 11.14
C VAL A 384 -21.74 -33.09 10.39
N ASN A 385 -22.98 -33.55 10.22
CA ASN A 385 -24.04 -32.80 9.55
C ASN A 385 -23.64 -32.25 8.17
N SER A 386 -22.72 -32.95 7.49
CA SER A 386 -22.06 -32.57 6.25
C SER A 386 -22.24 -33.64 5.16
N SER A 387 -23.30 -34.45 5.27
CA SER A 387 -23.71 -35.45 4.28
C SER A 387 -22.57 -36.43 3.93
N PRO A 388 -22.08 -36.62 2.67
CA PRO A 388 -21.13 -37.70 2.38
C PRO A 388 -19.75 -37.48 3.02
N PHE A 389 -19.53 -36.33 3.66
CA PHE A 389 -18.28 -35.98 4.33
C PHE A 389 -18.30 -36.27 5.84
N ASP A 390 -19.41 -36.76 6.39
CA ASP A 390 -19.52 -37.12 7.80
C ASP A 390 -18.48 -38.17 8.21
N GLY A 391 -17.89 -37.99 9.40
CA GLY A 391 -16.88 -38.89 9.95
C GLY A 391 -15.47 -38.69 9.38
N LEU A 392 -15.23 -37.68 8.54
CA LEU A 392 -13.89 -37.29 8.13
C LEU A 392 -13.25 -36.34 9.15
N PRO A 393 -11.93 -36.42 9.40
CA PRO A 393 -11.21 -35.32 10.04
C PRO A 393 -11.33 -34.04 9.20
N SER A 394 -11.53 -32.88 9.83
CA SER A 394 -11.79 -31.60 9.12
C SER A 394 -10.65 -31.20 8.16
N THR A 395 -9.41 -31.58 8.45
CA THR A 395 -8.25 -31.38 7.56
C THR A 395 -8.34 -32.20 6.27
N VAL A 396 -8.83 -33.44 6.35
CA VAL A 396 -9.13 -34.28 5.17
C VAL A 396 -10.40 -33.77 4.47
N GLY A 397 -11.39 -33.36 5.27
CA GLY A 397 -12.65 -32.77 4.82
C GLY A 397 -12.45 -31.54 3.94
N TRP A 398 -11.51 -30.68 4.31
CA TRP A 398 -11.10 -29.51 3.54
C TRP A 398 -10.77 -29.89 2.10
N GLU A 399 -9.87 -30.86 1.92
CA GLU A 399 -9.43 -31.31 0.59
C GLU A 399 -10.57 -31.99 -0.17
N ARG A 400 -11.35 -32.84 0.50
CA ARG A 400 -12.47 -33.56 -0.13
C ARG A 400 -13.60 -32.64 -0.60
N ILE A 401 -13.93 -31.61 0.17
CA ILE A 401 -14.94 -30.63 -0.23
C ILE A 401 -14.41 -29.76 -1.35
N ALA A 402 -13.16 -29.31 -1.29
CA ALA A 402 -12.56 -28.54 -2.37
C ALA A 402 -12.54 -29.34 -3.70
N ASP A 403 -12.13 -30.62 -3.66
CA ASP A 403 -12.20 -31.52 -4.83
C ASP A 403 -13.62 -31.69 -5.35
N TYR A 404 -14.58 -31.86 -4.44
CA TYR A 404 -15.99 -31.99 -4.82
C TYR A 404 -16.50 -30.72 -5.52
N MET A 405 -16.19 -29.54 -4.96
CA MET A 405 -16.59 -28.26 -5.54
C MET A 405 -16.01 -28.05 -6.94
N GLU A 406 -14.73 -28.39 -7.14
CA GLU A 406 -14.06 -28.28 -8.44
C GLU A 406 -14.65 -29.24 -9.47
N THR A 407 -14.80 -30.51 -9.11
CA THR A 407 -15.33 -31.55 -10.02
C THR A 407 -16.79 -31.32 -10.43
N HIS A 408 -17.57 -30.62 -9.61
CA HIS A 408 -18.98 -30.31 -9.88
C HIS A 408 -19.18 -28.87 -10.40
N GLY A 409 -18.11 -28.11 -10.65
CA GLY A 409 -18.18 -26.74 -11.16
C GLY A 409 -18.86 -25.76 -10.19
N ILE A 410 -18.82 -26.04 -8.89
CA ILE A 410 -19.37 -25.18 -7.82
C ILE A 410 -18.38 -24.05 -7.47
N GLY A 411 -17.09 -24.36 -7.46
CA GLY A 411 -16.03 -23.44 -7.09
C GLY A 411 -14.64 -23.99 -7.39
N GLU A 412 -13.61 -23.21 -7.07
CA GLU A 412 -12.21 -23.55 -7.33
C GLU A 412 -11.32 -23.18 -6.15
N ARG A 413 -10.26 -23.97 -5.90
CA ARG A 413 -9.21 -23.58 -4.96
C ARG A 413 -8.57 -22.28 -5.43
N LYS A 414 -8.40 -21.36 -4.49
CA LYS A 414 -7.81 -20.05 -4.75
C LYS A 414 -6.94 -19.64 -3.58
N VAL A 415 -5.84 -18.94 -3.87
CA VAL A 415 -5.05 -18.28 -2.85
C VAL A 415 -5.43 -16.80 -2.86
N ASN A 416 -5.93 -16.31 -1.73
CA ASN A 416 -6.19 -14.89 -1.55
C ASN A 416 -5.10 -14.27 -0.67
N TYR A 417 -4.89 -12.98 -0.87
CA TYR A 417 -3.95 -12.17 -0.11
C TYR A 417 -4.70 -11.01 0.54
N ARG A 418 -4.24 -10.62 1.73
CA ARG A 418 -4.68 -9.36 2.36
C ARG A 418 -4.04 -8.15 1.70
N LEU A 419 -2.91 -8.32 1.04
CA LEU A 419 -2.29 -7.28 0.23
C LEU A 419 -3.26 -6.76 -0.83
N HIS A 420 -3.37 -5.44 -0.92
CA HIS A 420 -4.06 -4.77 -2.02
C HIS A 420 -3.05 -4.17 -2.99
N ASP A 421 -3.52 -3.89 -4.21
CA ASP A 421 -2.73 -3.13 -5.17
C ASP A 421 -2.43 -1.72 -4.65
N TRP A 422 -1.24 -1.23 -4.96
CA TRP A 422 -0.72 -0.01 -4.38
C TRP A 422 -1.28 1.22 -5.10
N LEU A 423 -2.15 1.98 -4.44
CA LEU A 423 -2.67 3.26 -4.94
C LEU A 423 -1.57 4.34 -4.91
N ILE A 424 -1.13 4.79 -6.08
CA ILE A 424 -0.01 5.73 -6.22
C ILE A 424 -0.42 7.16 -6.59
N SER A 425 -1.64 7.36 -7.10
CA SER A 425 -2.14 8.70 -7.44
C SER A 425 -2.31 9.58 -6.21
N ARG A 426 -1.90 10.84 -6.30
CA ARG A 426 -2.10 11.88 -5.30
C ARG A 426 -2.59 13.16 -5.99
N GLN A 427 -3.66 13.76 -5.46
CA GLN A 427 -4.24 15.00 -5.97
C GLN A 427 -3.46 16.21 -5.41
N ARG A 428 -2.14 16.22 -5.63
CA ARG A 428 -1.21 17.19 -5.07
C ARG A 428 -0.31 17.74 -6.17
N TYR A 429 0.37 18.83 -5.85
CA TYR A 429 1.30 19.45 -6.78
C TYR A 429 2.72 18.91 -6.58
N TRP A 430 3.17 18.78 -5.33
CA TRP A 430 4.57 18.47 -5.04
C TRP A 430 4.88 16.96 -5.08
N GLY A 431 4.87 16.40 -6.29
CA GLY A 431 5.24 15.01 -6.56
C GLY A 431 5.56 14.79 -8.04
N THR A 432 6.07 13.60 -8.38
CA THR A 432 6.36 13.24 -9.77
C THR A 432 5.07 13.25 -10.62
N PRO A 433 4.98 14.03 -11.72
CA PRO A 433 3.82 13.97 -12.62
C PRO A 433 3.65 12.59 -13.24
N ILE A 434 2.43 12.04 -13.25
CA ILE A 434 2.14 10.78 -13.92
C ILE A 434 2.19 11.00 -15.45
N PRO A 435 3.01 10.24 -16.22
CA PRO A 435 3.27 10.53 -17.64
C PRO A 435 2.17 9.97 -18.56
N ILE A 436 0.93 10.39 -18.34
CA ILE A 436 -0.26 9.99 -19.11
C ILE A 436 -0.94 11.22 -19.73
N ILE A 437 -1.53 11.05 -20.91
CA ILE A 437 -2.35 12.00 -21.64
C ILE A 437 -3.72 11.37 -21.94
N TYR A 438 -4.79 12.09 -21.62
CA TYR A 438 -6.17 11.75 -21.95
C TYR A 438 -6.60 12.44 -23.23
N CYS A 439 -6.80 11.64 -24.28
CA CYS A 439 -7.27 12.08 -25.58
C CYS A 439 -8.71 11.60 -25.82
N PRO A 440 -9.67 12.49 -26.15
CA PRO A 440 -11.05 12.08 -26.44
C PRO A 440 -11.19 11.08 -27.59
N ARG A 441 -10.19 10.99 -28.48
CA ARG A 441 -10.18 10.08 -29.64
C ARG A 441 -9.37 8.80 -29.41
N CYS A 442 -8.26 8.89 -28.68
CA CYS A 442 -7.32 7.79 -28.50
C CYS A 442 -7.39 7.14 -27.11
N GLY A 443 -8.17 7.71 -26.18
CA GLY A 443 -8.25 7.24 -24.80
C GLY A 443 -7.04 7.66 -23.97
N THR A 444 -6.59 6.74 -23.11
CA THR A 444 -5.43 6.88 -22.24
C THR A 444 -4.15 6.60 -23.02
N VAL A 445 -3.31 7.62 -23.20
CA VAL A 445 -2.12 7.57 -24.04
C VAL A 445 -0.88 7.87 -23.19
N PRO A 446 0.15 7.00 -23.18
CA PRO A 446 1.40 7.30 -22.50
C PRO A 446 2.15 8.46 -23.17
N VAL A 447 2.83 9.28 -22.36
CA VAL A 447 3.78 10.26 -22.89
C VAL A 447 4.95 9.51 -23.55
N PRO A 448 5.39 9.88 -24.76
CA PRO A 448 6.55 9.26 -25.39
C PRO A 448 7.80 9.42 -24.52
N GLU A 449 8.63 8.37 -24.42
CA GLU A 449 9.83 8.37 -23.57
C GLU A 449 10.78 9.54 -23.87
N LYS A 450 10.94 9.90 -25.14
CA LYS A 450 11.76 11.03 -25.59
C LYS A 450 11.27 12.41 -25.09
N ASP A 451 10.01 12.48 -24.66
CA ASP A 451 9.37 13.70 -24.17
C ASP A 451 9.37 13.74 -22.61
N LEU A 452 10.04 12.78 -21.95
CA LEU A 452 10.31 12.83 -20.52
C LEU A 452 11.53 13.72 -20.22
N PRO A 453 11.57 14.40 -19.05
CA PRO A 453 10.53 14.41 -18.02
C PRO A 453 9.34 15.30 -18.37
N VAL A 454 8.14 14.89 -17.92
CA VAL A 454 7.02 15.81 -17.71
C VAL A 454 7.33 16.62 -16.46
N THR A 455 7.64 17.91 -16.63
CA THR A 455 8.11 18.77 -15.52
C THR A 455 6.95 19.48 -14.81
N LEU A 456 7.13 19.71 -13.50
CA LEU A 456 6.20 20.53 -12.72
C LEU A 456 6.35 22.02 -13.11
N PRO A 457 5.24 22.74 -13.34
CA PRO A 457 5.27 24.19 -13.60
C PRO A 457 5.54 24.96 -12.29
N MET A 458 6.39 25.98 -12.34
CA MET A 458 6.76 26.79 -11.17
C MET A 458 5.73 27.89 -10.83
N ASP A 459 4.76 28.12 -11.72
CA ASP A 459 3.74 29.17 -11.65
C ASP A 459 2.33 28.61 -11.40
N ALA A 460 2.23 27.37 -10.90
CA ALA A 460 0.95 26.80 -10.48
C ALA A 460 0.35 27.56 -9.27
N ALA A 461 -0.94 27.88 -9.35
CA ALA A 461 -1.65 28.55 -8.28
C ALA A 461 -2.16 27.54 -7.23
N PHE A 462 -1.71 27.69 -5.99
CA PHE A 462 -2.18 26.90 -4.85
C PHE A 462 -3.48 27.50 -4.30
N LEU A 463 -4.61 27.06 -4.83
CA LEU A 463 -5.93 27.48 -4.36
C LEU A 463 -6.51 26.46 -3.37
N PRO A 464 -7.28 26.90 -2.34
CA PRO A 464 -7.95 26.01 -1.38
C PRO A 464 -9.19 25.36 -2.01
N THR A 465 -9.03 24.75 -3.20
CA THR A 465 -10.10 24.14 -4.00
C THR A 465 -10.18 22.63 -3.81
N GLY A 466 -9.14 22.06 -3.21
CA GLY A 466 -9.01 20.62 -2.98
C GLY A 466 -8.63 19.79 -4.20
N GLU A 467 -8.49 20.41 -5.34
CA GLU A 467 -7.96 19.76 -6.53
C GLU A 467 -6.45 19.98 -6.62
N SER A 468 -5.75 19.09 -7.33
CA SER A 468 -4.34 19.30 -7.66
C SER A 468 -4.18 20.67 -8.35
N PRO A 469 -3.24 21.53 -7.90
CA PRO A 469 -2.93 22.79 -8.58
C PRO A 469 -2.68 22.64 -10.09
N LEU A 470 -2.19 21.47 -10.52
CA LEU A 470 -1.95 21.15 -11.93
C LEU A 470 -3.24 21.13 -12.76
N LYS A 471 -4.40 20.83 -12.16
CA LYS A 471 -5.69 20.77 -12.84
C LYS A 471 -6.17 22.13 -13.34
N LEU A 472 -5.80 23.18 -12.62
CA LEU A 472 -6.12 24.57 -12.96
C LEU A 472 -5.06 25.20 -13.88
N HIS A 473 -3.86 24.64 -13.92
CA HIS A 473 -2.75 25.15 -14.72
C HIS A 473 -2.88 24.77 -16.20
N GLN A 474 -3.49 25.65 -16.99
CA GLN A 474 -3.81 25.40 -18.41
C GLN A 474 -2.57 25.06 -19.26
N GLY A 475 -1.42 25.72 -19.02
CA GLY A 475 -0.19 25.48 -19.79
C GLY A 475 0.44 24.11 -19.53
N PHE A 476 0.16 23.51 -18.38
CA PHE A 476 0.59 22.14 -18.06
C PHE A 476 -0.43 21.13 -18.58
N ARG A 477 -1.70 21.36 -18.25
CA ARG A 477 -2.79 20.42 -18.53
C ARG A 477 -3.05 20.25 -20.02
N LYS A 478 -3.11 21.33 -20.82
CA LYS A 478 -3.50 21.26 -22.23
C LYS A 478 -2.31 20.92 -23.12
N VAL A 479 -2.42 19.81 -23.87
CA VAL A 479 -1.38 19.34 -24.80
C VAL A 479 -1.98 18.75 -26.07
N ALA A 480 -1.17 18.56 -27.11
CA ALA A 480 -1.55 17.75 -28.27
C ALA A 480 -1.36 16.26 -27.96
N CYS A 481 -2.30 15.43 -28.39
CA CYS A 481 -2.18 13.97 -28.30
C CYS A 481 -1.00 13.51 -29.18
N PRO A 482 -0.03 12.74 -28.64
CA PRO A 482 1.11 12.28 -29.42
C PRO A 482 0.72 11.29 -30.54
N ASN A 483 -0.44 10.61 -30.42
CA ASN A 483 -0.90 9.64 -31.41
C ASN A 483 -1.65 10.28 -32.59
N CYS A 484 -2.45 11.33 -32.37
CA CYS A 484 -3.33 11.89 -33.41
C CYS A 484 -3.23 13.42 -33.62
N GLY A 485 -2.39 14.11 -32.84
CA GLY A 485 -2.23 15.57 -32.88
C GLY A 485 -3.42 16.38 -32.38
N GLY A 486 -4.54 15.74 -32.01
CA GLY A 486 -5.74 16.42 -31.49
C GLY A 486 -5.55 16.99 -30.09
N ALA A 487 -6.46 17.88 -29.66
CA ALA A 487 -6.46 18.42 -28.30
C ALA A 487 -6.65 17.30 -27.26
N ALA A 488 -5.82 17.30 -26.23
CA ALA A 488 -5.79 16.34 -25.15
C ALA A 488 -5.37 17.01 -23.84
N GLU A 489 -5.49 16.26 -22.74
CA GLU A 489 -5.15 16.76 -21.40
C GLU A 489 -4.16 15.82 -20.70
N ARG A 490 -3.14 16.35 -20.04
CA ARG A 490 -2.27 15.55 -19.17
C ARG A 490 -3.02 15.05 -17.95
N GLU A 491 -2.60 13.91 -17.41
CA GLU A 491 -2.88 13.54 -16.03
C GLU A 491 -2.37 14.64 -15.08
N THR A 492 -3.19 14.97 -14.09
CA THR A 492 -2.95 16.06 -13.14
C THR A 492 -2.63 15.55 -11.74
N ASP A 493 -2.83 14.26 -11.50
CA ASP A 493 -2.33 13.60 -10.31
C ASP A 493 -0.81 13.39 -10.40
N THR A 494 -0.17 13.46 -9.23
CA THR A 494 1.24 13.11 -9.06
C THR A 494 1.36 11.74 -8.41
N MET A 495 2.53 11.12 -8.54
CA MET A 495 2.87 9.89 -7.85
C MET A 495 3.13 10.14 -6.36
N ASP A 496 2.86 9.12 -5.57
CA ASP A 496 3.21 9.03 -4.16
C ASP A 496 4.73 9.01 -3.92
N THR A 497 5.18 9.60 -2.82
CA THR A 497 6.61 9.73 -2.48
C THR A 497 7.31 8.38 -2.31
N PHE A 498 6.60 7.30 -1.96
CA PHE A 498 7.22 5.98 -1.89
C PHE A 498 7.67 5.46 -3.25
N ILE A 499 7.19 6.02 -4.37
CA ILE A 499 7.74 5.73 -5.69
C ILE A 499 9.20 6.18 -5.76
N ASP A 500 9.49 7.37 -5.25
CA ASP A 500 10.82 7.93 -5.25
C ASP A 500 11.76 7.07 -4.40
N SER A 501 11.30 6.63 -3.24
CA SER A 501 12.08 5.87 -2.26
C SER A 501 12.17 4.37 -2.56
N SER A 502 11.40 3.83 -3.50
CA SER A 502 11.43 2.39 -3.80
C SER A 502 12.71 1.92 -4.50
N TRP A 503 13.46 2.83 -5.14
CA TRP A 503 14.58 2.47 -6.01
C TRP A 503 15.82 3.37 -5.89
N TYR A 504 15.83 4.34 -4.97
CA TYR A 504 16.94 5.29 -4.79
C TYR A 504 18.31 4.62 -4.53
N GLN A 505 18.32 3.43 -3.92
CA GLN A 505 19.51 2.60 -3.74
C GLN A 505 20.20 2.23 -5.06
N TYR A 506 19.44 2.12 -6.15
CA TYR A 506 19.99 1.90 -7.48
C TYR A 506 20.53 3.21 -8.08
N ARG A 507 19.84 4.33 -7.86
CA ARG A 507 20.27 5.62 -8.41
C ARG A 507 21.62 6.07 -7.85
N TYR A 508 21.91 5.80 -6.58
CA TYR A 508 23.22 6.10 -5.97
C TYR A 508 24.43 5.48 -6.67
N ILE A 509 24.21 4.38 -7.40
CA ILE A 509 25.27 3.68 -8.14
C ILE A 509 25.79 4.54 -9.31
N SER A 510 24.92 5.34 -9.90
CA SER A 510 25.22 6.23 -11.03
C SER A 510 24.23 7.40 -11.06
N PRO A 511 24.32 8.34 -10.12
CA PRO A 511 23.32 9.40 -9.91
C PRO A 511 23.23 10.39 -11.08
N HIS A 512 24.28 10.45 -11.91
CA HIS A 512 24.42 11.37 -13.05
C HIS A 512 24.19 10.65 -14.39
N GLU A 513 23.70 9.41 -14.36
CA GLU A 513 23.43 8.64 -15.58
C GLU A 513 22.23 9.24 -16.33
N ALA A 514 22.47 9.64 -17.58
CA ALA A 514 21.51 10.39 -18.39
C ALA A 514 20.58 9.51 -19.23
N ASP A 515 21.03 8.32 -19.65
CA ASP A 515 20.31 7.50 -20.64
C ASP A 515 19.57 6.30 -20.02
N ARG A 516 19.75 6.05 -18.72
CA ARG A 516 19.07 4.97 -17.99
C ARG A 516 18.92 5.32 -16.50
N PRO A 517 18.01 4.64 -15.76
CA PRO A 517 17.84 4.88 -14.32
C PRO A 517 19.12 4.66 -13.52
N PHE A 518 19.90 3.63 -13.88
CA PHE A 518 21.23 3.37 -13.32
C PHE A 518 22.09 2.52 -14.28
N ASP A 519 23.42 2.61 -14.16
CA ASP A 519 24.39 1.82 -14.91
C ASP A 519 24.38 0.35 -14.44
N PRO A 520 23.94 -0.61 -15.27
CA PRO A 520 23.88 -2.02 -14.86
C PRO A 520 25.26 -2.65 -14.64
N ILE A 521 26.33 -2.13 -15.26
CA ILE A 521 27.68 -2.66 -15.07
C ILE A 521 28.20 -2.28 -13.67
N ARG A 522 27.99 -1.01 -13.27
CA ARG A 522 28.25 -0.58 -11.89
C ARG A 522 27.29 -1.25 -10.91
N GLY A 523 26.05 -1.49 -11.33
CA GLY A 523 25.04 -2.23 -10.59
C GLY A 523 25.52 -3.62 -10.21
N ALA A 524 26.03 -4.37 -11.18
CA ALA A 524 26.59 -5.71 -10.97
C ALA A 524 27.80 -5.74 -10.01
N TYR A 525 28.52 -4.61 -9.87
CA TYR A 525 29.60 -4.49 -8.90
C TYR A 525 29.09 -4.16 -7.49
N TRP A 526 28.19 -3.18 -7.36
CA TRP A 526 27.78 -2.67 -6.05
C TRP A 526 26.62 -3.41 -5.39
N LEU A 527 25.69 -3.97 -6.16
CA LEU A 527 24.48 -4.62 -5.63
C LEU A 527 24.75 -6.07 -5.18
N PRO A 528 23.93 -6.60 -4.26
CA PRO A 528 22.89 -5.91 -3.49
C PRO A 528 23.48 -4.95 -2.44
N VAL A 529 22.62 -4.19 -1.77
CA VAL A 529 23.01 -3.43 -0.55
C VAL A 529 23.43 -4.43 0.53
N ASP A 530 24.64 -4.30 1.07
CA ASP A 530 25.20 -5.25 2.05
C ASP A 530 24.67 -4.98 3.47
N GLN A 531 24.45 -3.72 3.82
CA GLN A 531 23.83 -3.33 5.09
C GLN A 531 22.89 -2.16 4.86
N TYR A 532 21.62 -2.36 5.21
CA TYR A 532 20.62 -1.29 5.20
C TYR A 532 20.17 -0.97 6.63
N THR A 533 20.03 0.31 6.94
CA THR A 533 19.66 0.80 8.28
C THR A 533 18.50 1.80 8.17
N GLY A 534 17.56 1.70 9.09
CA GLY A 534 16.34 2.52 9.09
C GLY A 534 15.40 2.13 10.22
N GLY A 535 14.32 2.89 10.38
CA GLY A 535 13.33 2.63 11.40
C GLY A 535 12.33 1.53 11.03
N VAL A 536 11.79 0.85 12.04
CA VAL A 536 10.84 -0.27 11.87
C VAL A 536 9.47 0.18 11.36
N GLU A 537 9.15 1.47 11.49
CA GLU A 537 7.96 2.11 10.94
C GLU A 537 7.82 1.91 9.41
N HIS A 538 8.93 1.65 8.72
CA HIS A 538 8.98 1.42 7.28
C HIS A 538 8.84 -0.06 6.87
N ALA A 539 8.54 -0.97 7.80
CA ALA A 539 8.54 -2.42 7.58
C ALA A 539 7.59 -2.92 6.48
N VAL A 540 6.35 -2.39 6.41
CA VAL A 540 5.30 -2.90 5.51
C VAL A 540 4.95 -1.97 4.35
N MET A 541 5.61 -0.81 4.29
CA MET A 541 5.45 0.18 3.24
C MET A 541 6.73 0.25 2.43
N HIS A 542 7.61 1.22 2.70
CA HIS A 542 8.88 1.40 2.01
C HIS A 542 9.68 0.10 1.79
N LEU A 543 9.92 -0.70 2.84
CA LEU A 543 10.68 -1.95 2.68
C LEU A 543 9.97 -3.00 1.81
N LEU A 544 8.63 -3.00 1.78
CA LEU A 544 7.85 -3.88 0.91
C LEU A 544 7.85 -3.35 -0.54
N TYR A 545 7.69 -2.04 -0.73
CA TYR A 545 7.72 -1.40 -2.04
C TYR A 545 9.08 -1.48 -2.70
N THR A 546 10.17 -1.32 -1.93
CA THR A 546 11.54 -1.54 -2.40
C THR A 546 11.74 -2.97 -2.91
N ARG A 547 11.20 -3.97 -2.20
CA ARG A 547 11.25 -5.38 -2.65
C ARG A 547 10.42 -5.64 -3.90
N PHE A 548 9.26 -5.01 -4.03
CA PHE A 548 8.43 -5.09 -5.24
C PHE A 548 9.10 -4.41 -6.46
N TRP A 549 9.85 -3.34 -6.22
CA TRP A 549 10.53 -2.60 -7.28
C TRP A 549 11.80 -3.28 -7.80
N THR A 550 12.45 -4.04 -6.92
CA THR A 550 13.64 -4.87 -7.20
C THR A 550 13.25 -6.04 -8.09
#